data_AF-A0ABD5UZH9-F1
#
_entry.id   AF-A0ABD5UZH9-F1
#
_cell.length_a   1.000
_cell.length_b   1.000
_cell.length_c   1.000
_cell.angle_alpha   90.00
_cell.angle_beta   90.00
_cell.angle_gamma   90.00
#
_symmetry.space_group_name_H-M   'P 1'
#
loop_
_entity.id
_entity.type
_entity.pdbx_description
1 polymer ?
#
loop_
_entity_poly.entity_id
_entity_poly.type
_entity_poly.pdbx_seq_one_letter_code
_entity_poly.pdbx_strand_id
1 'polypeptide(L)' 'MPKVEITVPEHLEMQIAQMVEQGEFLNREEAIEELLSTGMKAYKTSGPTDEEEGPGFEDEGMMGHEDEYVF' A
#
# COMPACT_ATOMS: atom_id res chain seq x y z
N MET A 1 16.80 -15.19 6.22
CA MET A 1 15.44 -14.63 6.36
C MET A 1 15.40 -13.77 7.62
N PRO A 2 14.97 -12.50 7.56
CA PRO A 2 14.68 -11.73 8.76
C PRO A 2 13.55 -12.42 9.53
N LYS A 3 13.65 -12.45 10.86
CA LYS A 3 12.58 -12.95 11.74
C LYS A 3 11.76 -11.74 12.19
N VAL A 4 10.46 -11.77 11.92
CA VAL A 4 9.53 -10.72 12.32
C VAL A 4 8.53 -11.35 13.29
N GLU A 5 8.38 -10.75 14.47
CA GLU A 5 7.40 -11.16 15.46
C GLU A 5 6.22 -10.20 15.40
N ILE A 6 5.02 -10.74 15.21
CA ILE A 6 3.79 -9.97 15.07
C ILE A 6 2.77 -10.52 16.07
N THR A 7 2.09 -9.64 16.79
CA THR A 7 0.98 -10.03 17.66
C THR A 7 -0.31 -9.94 16.86
N VAL A 8 -0.99 -11.08 16.72
CA VAL A 8 -2.24 -11.18 15.97
C VAL A 8 -3.39 -11.39 16.96
N PRO A 9 -4.51 -10.67 16.82
CA PRO A 9 -5.71 -10.90 17.60
C PRO A 9 -6.23 -12.35 17.51
N GLU A 10 -6.75 -12.88 18.61
CA GLU A 10 -7.21 -14.28 18.72
C GLU A 10 -8.24 -14.67 17.65
N HIS A 11 -9.17 -13.77 17.31
CA HIS A 11 -10.18 -14.04 16.29
C HIS A 11 -9.59 -14.23 14.88
N LEU A 12 -8.45 -13.60 14.58
CA LEU A 12 -7.75 -13.79 13.30
C LEU A 12 -6.96 -15.09 13.32
N GLU A 13 -6.35 -15.45 14.46
CA GLU A 13 -5.70 -16.75 14.64
C GLU A 13 -6.68 -17.91 14.41
N MET A 14 -7.88 -17.82 14.99
CA MET A 14 -8.93 -18.81 14.75
C MET A 14 -9.32 -18.92 13.28
N GLN A 15 -9.40 -17.80 12.56
CA GLN A 15 -9.71 -17.81 11.13
C GLN A 15 -8.59 -18.45 10.31
N ILE A 16 -7.34 -18.12 10.58
CA ILE A 16 -6.18 -18.71 9.89
C ILE A 16 -6.14 -20.23 10.15
N ALA A 17 -6.37 -20.66 11.39
CA ALA A 17 -6.43 -22.07 11.73
C ALA A 17 -7.52 -22.81 10.94
N GLN A 18 -8.71 -22.22 10.80
CA GLN A 18 -9.78 -22.80 9.99
C GLN A 18 -9.42 -22.91 8.51
N MET A 19 -8.74 -21.93 7.93
CA MET A 19 -8.28 -21.98 6.53
C MET A 19 -7.25 -23.10 6.32
N VAL A 20 -6.33 -23.28 7.29
CA VAL A 20 -5.38 -24.40 7.27
C VAL A 20 -6.09 -25.75 7.39
N GLU A 21 -7.08 -25.87 8.28
CA GLU A 21 -7.87 -27.10 8.45
C GLU A 21 -8.70 -27.45 7.20
N GLN A 22 -9.19 -26.44 6.47
CA GLN A 22 -9.90 -26.60 5.20
C GLN A 22 -8.96 -26.97 4.04
N GLY A 23 -7.65 -26.94 4.26
CA GLY A 23 -6.64 -27.27 3.25
C GLY A 23 -6.37 -26.13 2.27
N GLU A 24 -6.74 -24.89 2.58
CA GLU A 24 -6.33 -23.73 1.77
C GLU A 24 -4.83 -23.43 1.91
N PHE A 25 -4.24 -23.77 3.07
CA PHE A 25 -2.82 -23.56 3.35
C PHE A 25 -2.20 -24.81 3.99
N LEU A 26 -0.92 -25.08 3.74
CA LEU A 26 -0.24 -26.25 4.32
C LEU A 26 0.02 -26.06 5.82
N ASN A 27 0.29 -24.82 6.24
CA ASN A 27 0.56 -24.48 7.62
C ASN A 27 0.31 -22.99 7.91
N ARG A 28 0.34 -22.63 9.20
CA ARG A 28 0.14 -21.25 9.67
C ARG A 28 1.17 -20.26 9.11
N GLU A 29 2.43 -20.63 8.99
CA GLU A 29 3.48 -19.73 8.49
C GLU A 29 3.23 -19.34 7.04
N GLU A 30 2.92 -20.32 6.19
CA GLU A 30 2.57 -20.11 4.78
C GLU A 30 1.31 -19.26 4.64
N ALA A 31 0.27 -19.54 5.43
CA ALA A 31 -0.95 -18.75 5.43
C ALA A 31 -0.67 -17.27 5.76
N ILE A 32 0.14 -17.00 6.79
CA ILE A 32 0.50 -15.63 7.18
C ILE A 32 1.29 -14.94 6.08
N GLU A 33 2.26 -15.62 5.47
CA GLU A 33 3.09 -15.06 4.41
C GLU A 33 2.27 -14.68 3.17
N GLU A 34 1.41 -15.58 2.70
CA GLU A 34 0.54 -15.34 1.54
C GLU A 34 -0.50 -14.26 1.80
N LEU A 35 -1.14 -14.28 2.98
CA LEU A 35 -2.12 -13.26 3.37
C LEU A 35 -1.48 -11.88 3.49
N LEU A 36 -0.31 -11.77 4.12
CA LEU A 36 0.42 -10.50 4.22
C LEU A 36 0.88 -10.02 2.85
N SER A 37 1.43 -10.91 2.02
CA SER A 37 1.89 -10.56 0.67
C SER A 37 0.74 -10.07 -0.21
N THR A 38 -0.41 -10.75 -0.15
CA THR A 38 -1.62 -10.38 -0.90
C THR A 38 -2.21 -9.08 -0.36
N GLY A 39 -2.30 -8.92 0.95
CA GLY A 39 -2.78 -7.70 1.59
C GLY A 39 -1.90 -6.48 1.26
N MET A 40 -0.58 -6.65 1.24
CA MET A 40 0.36 -5.59 0.85
C MET A 40 0.25 -5.23 -0.64
N LYS A 41 0.06 -6.21 -1.52
CA LYS A 41 -0.19 -5.96 -2.95
C LYS A 41 -1.50 -5.21 -3.13
N ALA A 42 -2.57 -5.73 -2.55
CA ALA A 42 -3.90 -5.11 -2.59
C ALA A 42 -3.82 -3.67 -2.07
N TYR A 43 -3.25 -3.44 -0.88
CA TYR A 43 -3.07 -2.11 -0.29
C TYR A 43 -2.21 -1.17 -1.15
N LYS A 44 -1.17 -1.66 -1.85
CA LYS A 44 -0.40 -0.82 -2.78
C LYS A 44 -1.17 -0.49 -4.04
N THR A 45 -2.01 -1.41 -4.52
CA THR A 45 -2.84 -1.22 -5.71
C THR A 45 -4.16 -0.48 -5.44
N SER A 46 -4.64 -0.50 -4.20
CA SER A 46 -5.93 0.05 -3.76
C SER A 46 -5.78 1.14 -2.70
N GLY A 47 -4.55 1.46 -2.31
CA GLY A 47 -4.22 2.68 -1.61
C GLY A 47 -4.60 3.86 -2.50
N PRO A 48 -4.71 5.08 -1.94
CA PRO A 48 -4.76 6.26 -2.80
C PRO A 48 -3.65 6.07 -3.83
N THR A 49 -4.00 6.19 -5.12
CA THR A 49 -3.00 6.59 -6.12
C THR A 49 -2.12 7.64 -5.45
N ASP A 50 -0.82 7.67 -5.70
CA ASP A 50 0.01 8.82 -5.35
C ASP A 50 -0.68 10.12 -5.83
N GLU A 51 -1.61 10.63 -5.04
CA GLU A 51 -2.23 11.94 -5.09
C GLU A 51 -1.51 12.82 -4.04
N GLU A 52 -0.44 12.30 -3.43
CA GLU A 52 0.63 13.06 -2.79
C GLU A 52 1.96 13.05 -3.58
N GLU A 53 1.93 12.75 -4.87
CA GLU A 53 2.71 13.53 -5.83
C GLU A 53 1.71 14.25 -6.72
N GLY A 54 1.01 15.20 -6.10
CA GLY A 54 0.05 16.03 -6.81
C GLY A 54 0.66 16.62 -8.08
N PRO A 55 -0.15 16.88 -9.12
CA PRO A 55 0.24 17.79 -10.18
C PRO A 55 0.26 19.19 -9.54
N GLY A 56 1.33 19.48 -8.81
CA GLY A 56 1.73 20.83 -8.50
C GLY A 56 2.13 21.44 -9.82
N PHE A 57 1.16 22.13 -10.42
CA PHE A 57 1.33 23.05 -11.50
C PHE A 57 2.47 24.04 -11.18
N GLU A 58 3.72 23.65 -11.43
CA GLU A 58 4.73 24.60 -11.86
C GLU A 58 4.49 24.81 -13.35
N ASP A 59 3.45 25.60 -13.60
CA ASP A 59 3.40 26.54 -14.71
C ASP A 59 4.62 27.49 -14.55
N GLU A 60 5.85 26.97 -14.71
CA GLU A 60 7.07 27.75 -14.96
C GLU A 60 7.03 28.27 -16.42
N GLY A 61 5.92 28.90 -16.77
CA GLY A 61 5.65 29.35 -18.12
C GLY A 61 4.90 30.66 -18.21
N MET A 62 4.06 31.03 -17.24
CA MET A 62 3.19 32.18 -17.41
C MET A 62 2.94 32.99 -16.12
N MET A 63 3.44 34.22 -16.18
CA MET A 63 3.07 35.42 -15.41
C MET A 63 3.96 35.82 -14.23
N GLY A 64 4.90 36.71 -14.54
CA GLY A 64 5.40 37.71 -13.61
C GLY A 64 6.04 38.85 -14.40
N HIS A 65 5.28 39.94 -14.59
CA HIS A 65 5.69 41.33 -14.85
C HIS A 65 6.92 41.56 -15.74
N GLU A 66 6.82 42.37 -16.80
CA GLU A 66 6.71 43.80 -16.59
C GLU A 66 6.27 44.53 -17.86
N ASP A 67 5.29 45.43 -17.69
CA ASP A 67 5.06 46.52 -18.62
C ASP A 67 6.39 47.23 -18.90
N GLU A 68 6.99 47.00 -20.08
CA GLU A 68 8.07 47.82 -20.60
C GLU A 68 7.76 48.27 -22.04
N TYR A 69 7.37 49.54 -22.12
CA TYR A 69 7.29 50.48 -23.25
C TYR A 69 7.49 49.98 -24.69
N VAL A 70 6.43 50.09 -25.51
CA VAL A 70 6.53 50.11 -26.97
C VAL A 70 7.09 51.46 -27.43
N PHE A 71 8.26 51.44 -28.07
CA PHE A 71 8.81 52.55 -28.86
C PHE A 71 8.30 52.50 -30.31
#